data_AF-A0A5J6LEE7-F1
#
_entry.id   AF-A0A5J6LEE7-F1
#
_cell.length_a   1.000
_cell.length_b   1.000
_cell.length_c   1.000
_cell.angle_alpha   90.00
_cell.angle_beta   90.00
_cell.angle_gamma   90.00
#
_symmetry.space_group_name_H-M   'P 1'
#
loop_
_entity.id
_entity.type
_entity.pdbx_description
1 polymer ?
#
loop_
_entity_poly.entity_id
_entity_poly.type
_entity_poly.pdbx_seq_one_letter_code
_entity_poly.pdbx_strand_id
1 'polypeptide(L)'
;MDTEQLKSQVFELADEQLLSGSFPQAEVLAEELTSPLEEISSILSQWRNELPQRVVVTDRDLKMPGMPDTLAQSFVRIWHQAVQEAQSRVSLTRQRTDIGVEVEKRSTDEALQRSQHLHQEMEARYREQTFKLEESYEHVKALDAEITVLKTNLSSETNIRKKEEKARSTLEHELAQLRKAHEDARRTFDQRLKDEQRHMLETLAKEEVDTRYYRNALEKVREEAGKKESELTREIHDLQARMARKDVKNETLKSQLKSQETELLKMRQEGAVLQRDMTKMNSQLLAELNKTKRLETKLKELQEDIRRNNQKNISYTNEAAKRDNLLRAQLMEKEEMLVRAEAKINSLEKRLISGDEEIRRLNSRF
;
A
#
# COMPACT_ATOMS: atom_id res chain seq x y z
N MET A 1 -155.48 47.05 17.70
CA MET A 1 -156.00 46.03 16.77
C MET A 1 -154.90 44.99 16.54
N ASP A 2 -155.24 43.76 16.18
CA ASP A 2 -154.24 42.80 15.69
C ASP A 2 -153.61 43.33 14.39
N THR A 3 -152.30 43.17 14.19
CA THR A 3 -151.58 43.76 13.04
C THR A 3 -152.07 43.24 11.70
N GLU A 4 -152.53 41.98 11.63
CA GLU A 4 -153.16 41.43 10.42
C GLU A 4 -154.59 41.96 10.18
N GLN A 5 -155.36 42.20 11.26
CA GLN A 5 -156.68 42.82 11.13
C GLN A 5 -156.55 44.28 10.67
N LEU A 6 -155.56 45.01 11.20
CA LEU A 6 -155.23 46.36 10.75
C LEU A 6 -154.73 46.36 9.31
N LYS A 7 -153.83 45.44 8.92
CA LYS A 7 -153.38 45.28 7.52
C LYS A 7 -154.57 45.01 6.58
N SER A 8 -155.49 44.14 6.97
CA SER A 8 -156.67 43.81 6.14
C SER A 8 -157.61 45.01 6.00
N GLN A 9 -157.88 45.75 7.08
CA GLN A 9 -158.73 46.95 7.04
C GLN A 9 -158.08 48.09 6.26
N VAL A 10 -156.77 48.32 6.40
CA VAL A 10 -156.04 49.30 5.60
C VAL A 10 -156.06 48.91 4.13
N PHE A 11 -155.92 47.62 3.80
CA PHE A 11 -156.00 47.14 2.42
C PHE A 11 -157.42 47.30 1.85
N GLU A 12 -158.47 46.98 2.62
CA GLU A 12 -159.88 47.16 2.21
C GLU A 12 -160.24 48.63 2.00
N LEU A 13 -159.90 49.52 2.94
CA LEU A 13 -160.17 50.96 2.81
C LEU A 13 -159.34 51.61 1.69
N ALA A 14 -158.08 51.19 1.52
CA ALA A 14 -157.25 51.66 0.42
C ALA A 14 -157.82 51.19 -0.94
N ASP A 15 -158.36 49.97 -1.01
CA ASP A 15 -159.02 49.44 -2.19
C ASP A 15 -160.37 50.15 -2.44
N GLU A 16 -161.18 50.46 -1.41
CA GLU A 16 -162.43 51.23 -1.54
C GLU A 16 -162.18 52.66 -2.01
N GLN A 17 -161.19 53.36 -1.43
CA GLN A 17 -160.82 54.71 -1.88
C GLN A 17 -160.36 54.66 -3.34
N LEU A 18 -159.52 53.69 -3.70
CA LEU A 18 -159.07 53.49 -5.09
C LEU A 18 -160.23 53.20 -6.05
N LEU A 19 -161.23 52.40 -5.64
CA LEU A 19 -162.44 52.11 -6.42
C LEU A 19 -163.38 53.32 -6.56
N SER A 20 -163.43 54.18 -5.55
CA SER A 20 -164.18 55.45 -5.59
C SER A 20 -163.48 56.56 -6.38
N GLY A 21 -162.25 56.31 -6.87
CA GLY A 21 -161.50 57.21 -7.74
C GLY A 21 -160.58 58.20 -7.00
N SER A 22 -160.40 58.05 -5.68
CA SER A 22 -159.44 58.81 -4.89
C SER A 22 -158.21 57.96 -4.56
N PHE A 23 -157.01 58.55 -4.60
CA PHE A 23 -155.80 57.80 -4.25
C PHE A 23 -155.63 57.76 -2.73
N PRO A 24 -155.49 56.58 -2.11
CA PRO A 24 -155.44 56.47 -0.66
C PRO A 24 -154.19 57.14 -0.10
N GLN A 25 -154.39 58.11 0.79
CA GLN A 25 -153.32 58.79 1.51
C GLN A 25 -153.23 58.26 2.94
N ALA A 26 -151.99 58.03 3.41
CA ALA A 26 -151.74 57.47 4.73
C ALA A 26 -152.33 58.33 5.86
N GLU A 27 -152.41 59.65 5.65
CA GLU A 27 -152.96 60.63 6.60
C GLU A 27 -154.47 60.46 6.79
N VAL A 28 -155.22 60.34 5.69
CA VAL A 28 -156.68 60.15 5.70
C VAL A 28 -157.06 58.81 6.32
N LEU A 29 -156.32 57.75 5.97
CA LEU A 29 -156.55 56.41 6.52
C LEU A 29 -156.16 56.32 8.00
N ALA A 30 -155.16 57.08 8.45
CA ALA A 30 -154.77 57.15 9.85
C ALA A 30 -155.81 57.88 10.72
N GLU A 31 -156.43 58.93 10.19
CA GLU A 31 -157.56 59.61 10.85
C GLU A 31 -158.80 58.70 10.93
N GLU A 32 -159.20 58.04 9.82
CA GLU A 32 -160.37 57.15 9.80
C GLU A 32 -160.21 55.92 10.71
N LEU A 33 -159.02 55.30 10.75
CA LEU A 33 -158.76 54.10 11.53
C LEU A 33 -158.20 54.39 12.94
N THR A 34 -158.08 55.67 13.32
CA THR A 34 -157.57 56.15 14.63
C THR A 34 -156.27 55.44 15.06
N SER A 35 -155.34 55.28 14.11
CA SER A 35 -154.11 54.48 14.26
C SER A 35 -152.85 55.27 13.86
N PRO A 36 -151.66 54.92 14.38
CA PRO A 36 -150.46 55.72 14.16
C PRO A 36 -150.00 55.72 12.69
N LEU A 37 -149.68 56.93 12.19
CA LEU A 37 -149.36 57.19 10.78
C LEU A 37 -148.18 56.35 10.26
N GLU A 38 -147.16 56.09 11.09
CA GLU A 38 -145.97 55.33 10.68
C GLU A 38 -146.29 53.86 10.34
N GLU A 39 -147.11 53.21 11.17
CA GLU A 39 -147.52 51.82 10.93
C GLU A 39 -148.40 51.72 9.68
N ILE A 40 -149.36 52.63 9.51
CA ILE A 40 -150.19 52.71 8.31
C ILE A 40 -149.33 53.02 7.08
N SER A 41 -148.34 53.91 7.16
CA SER A 41 -147.47 54.24 6.02
C SER A 41 -146.62 53.04 5.57
N SER A 42 -146.14 52.23 6.51
CA SER A 42 -145.39 51.00 6.23
C SER A 42 -146.29 49.95 5.59
N ILE A 43 -147.49 49.75 6.14
CA ILE A 43 -148.50 48.83 5.60
C ILE A 43 -148.99 49.29 4.23
N LEU A 44 -149.22 50.58 4.02
CA LEU A 44 -149.62 51.18 2.74
C LEU A 44 -148.48 51.08 1.71
N SER A 45 -147.21 51.16 2.14
CA SER A 45 -146.05 50.93 1.27
C SER A 45 -145.93 49.47 0.84
N GLN A 46 -146.22 48.52 1.75
CA GLN A 46 -146.34 47.10 1.40
C GLN A 46 -147.53 46.85 0.47
N TRP A 47 -148.70 47.41 0.77
CA TRP A 47 -149.88 47.40 -0.11
C TRP A 47 -149.49 47.88 -1.51
N ARG A 48 -148.73 48.98 -1.62
CA ARG A 48 -148.27 49.55 -2.89
C ARG A 48 -147.28 48.65 -3.63
N ASN A 49 -146.38 47.97 -2.92
CA ASN A 49 -145.44 47.02 -3.52
C ASN A 49 -146.13 45.73 -3.99
N GLU A 50 -147.19 45.31 -3.30
CA GLU A 50 -148.01 44.15 -3.63
C GLU A 50 -149.12 44.47 -4.65
N LEU A 51 -149.49 45.75 -4.81
CA LEU A 51 -150.53 46.24 -5.72
C LEU A 51 -150.36 45.72 -7.16
N PRO A 52 -149.16 45.76 -7.78
CA PRO A 52 -148.99 45.29 -9.16
C PRO A 52 -149.20 43.78 -9.33
N GLN A 53 -149.06 43.00 -8.26
CA GLN A 53 -149.33 41.56 -8.26
C GLN A 53 -150.80 41.24 -7.97
N ARG A 54 -151.48 42.11 -7.19
CA ARG A 54 -152.90 41.98 -6.83
C ARG A 54 -153.86 42.54 -7.88
N VAL A 55 -153.47 43.57 -8.61
CA VAL A 55 -154.24 44.14 -9.72
C VAL A 55 -154.09 43.23 -10.94
N VAL A 56 -154.79 42.10 -10.90
CA VAL A 56 -155.08 41.30 -12.08
C VAL A 56 -156.21 42.02 -12.80
N VAL A 57 -155.90 42.66 -13.92
CA VAL A 57 -156.91 43.24 -14.82
C VAL A 57 -157.75 42.07 -15.34
N THR A 58 -158.83 41.77 -14.63
CA THR A 58 -159.79 40.75 -15.02
C THR A 58 -160.62 41.31 -16.17
N ASP A 59 -160.86 40.46 -17.17
CA ASP A 59 -161.57 40.69 -18.44
C ASP A 59 -163.08 40.98 -18.23
N ARG A 60 -163.44 41.73 -17.18
CA ARG A 60 -164.81 42.16 -16.89
C ARG A 60 -165.15 43.32 -17.80
N ASP A 61 -165.95 43.01 -18.83
CA ASP A 61 -166.77 43.91 -19.67
C ASP A 61 -166.59 45.41 -19.36
N LEU A 62 -165.46 45.97 -19.82
CA LEU A 62 -165.15 47.39 -19.74
C LEU A 62 -166.01 48.15 -20.75
N LYS A 63 -167.30 48.30 -20.44
CA LYS A 63 -168.20 49.24 -21.13
C LYS A 63 -168.05 50.62 -20.50
N MET A 64 -167.20 51.47 -21.08
CA MET A 64 -167.11 52.88 -20.72
C MET A 64 -168.43 53.59 -21.08
N PRO A 65 -169.23 54.08 -20.10
CA PRO A 65 -170.53 54.67 -20.37
C PRO A 65 -170.38 55.97 -21.20
N GLY A 66 -171.09 56.06 -22.32
CA GLY A 66 -171.12 57.25 -23.18
C GLY A 66 -170.16 57.26 -24.37
N MET A 67 -169.39 56.19 -24.60
CA MET A 67 -168.49 56.06 -25.74
C MET A 67 -168.98 54.97 -26.71
N PRO A 68 -168.97 55.20 -28.04
CA PRO A 68 -169.30 54.16 -29.03
C PRO A 68 -168.40 52.94 -28.83
N ASP A 69 -168.99 51.73 -28.86
CA ASP A 69 -168.34 50.46 -28.53
C ASP A 69 -167.02 50.21 -29.28
N THR A 70 -166.88 50.77 -30.50
CA THR A 70 -165.66 50.69 -31.31
C THR A 70 -164.45 51.37 -30.67
N LEU A 71 -164.65 52.48 -29.96
CA LEU A 71 -163.58 53.21 -29.28
C LEU A 71 -163.21 52.56 -27.94
N ALA A 72 -164.20 52.04 -27.21
CA ALA A 72 -163.97 51.34 -25.93
C ALA A 72 -163.04 50.13 -26.10
N GLN A 73 -163.28 49.29 -27.12
CA GLN A 73 -162.43 48.13 -27.42
C GLN A 73 -161.00 48.52 -27.80
N SER A 74 -160.84 49.66 -28.51
CA SER A 74 -159.51 50.14 -28.92
C SER A 74 -158.67 50.58 -27.71
N PHE A 75 -159.29 51.23 -26.72
CA PHE A 75 -158.61 51.67 -25.51
C PHE A 75 -158.16 50.51 -24.62
N VAL A 76 -159.00 49.48 -24.47
CA VAL A 76 -158.66 48.28 -23.69
C VAL A 76 -157.46 47.54 -24.29
N ARG A 77 -157.38 47.47 -25.63
CA ARG A 77 -156.19 46.93 -26.32
C ARG A 77 -154.93 47.73 -26.05
N ILE A 78 -155.02 49.06 -26.14
CA ILE A 78 -153.88 49.96 -25.87
C ILE A 78 -153.39 49.80 -24.43
N TRP A 79 -154.31 49.70 -23.47
CA TRP A 79 -153.96 49.49 -22.06
C TRP A 79 -153.27 48.14 -21.83
N HIS A 80 -153.81 47.05 -22.36
CA HIS A 80 -153.18 45.73 -22.28
C HIS A 80 -151.77 45.72 -22.89
N GLN A 81 -151.61 46.38 -24.03
CA GLN A 81 -150.32 46.51 -24.69
C GLN A 81 -149.31 47.30 -23.84
N ALA A 82 -149.73 48.40 -23.22
CA ALA A 82 -148.89 49.21 -22.34
C ALA A 82 -148.43 48.44 -21.09
N VAL A 83 -149.31 47.62 -20.49
CA VAL A 83 -148.98 46.80 -19.32
C VAL A 83 -147.99 45.69 -19.66
N GLN A 84 -148.19 44.98 -20.78
CA GLN A 84 -147.23 43.98 -21.27
C GLN A 84 -145.86 44.60 -21.56
N GLU A 85 -145.84 45.81 -22.14
CA GLU A 85 -144.60 46.52 -22.42
C GLU A 85 -143.87 46.92 -21.12
N ALA A 86 -144.60 47.39 -20.10
CA ALA A 86 -144.03 47.71 -18.80
C ALA A 86 -143.43 46.48 -18.10
N GLN A 87 -144.12 45.34 -18.11
CA GLN A 87 -143.62 44.08 -17.55
C GLN A 87 -142.37 43.59 -18.29
N SER A 88 -142.36 43.67 -19.62
CA SER A 88 -141.19 43.34 -20.45
C SER A 88 -139.99 44.21 -20.10
N ARG A 89 -140.20 45.53 -19.94
CA ARG A 89 -139.14 46.48 -19.56
C ARG A 89 -138.54 46.18 -18.19
N VAL A 90 -139.35 45.83 -17.19
CA VAL A 90 -138.87 45.46 -15.86
C VAL A 90 -138.06 44.16 -15.89
N SER A 91 -138.55 43.14 -16.59
CA SER A 91 -137.85 41.86 -16.74
C SER A 91 -136.48 42.03 -17.43
N LEU A 92 -136.44 42.82 -18.50
CA LEU A 92 -135.19 43.16 -19.22
C LEU A 92 -134.21 43.93 -18.33
N THR A 93 -134.71 44.86 -17.50
CA THR A 93 -133.86 45.62 -16.58
C THR A 93 -133.21 44.71 -15.55
N ARG A 94 -133.97 43.75 -14.99
CA ARG A 94 -133.46 42.77 -14.02
C ARG A 94 -132.45 41.80 -14.64
N GLN A 95 -132.73 41.26 -15.83
CA GLN A 95 -131.74 40.43 -16.54
C GLN A 95 -130.45 41.22 -16.81
N ARG A 96 -130.56 42.49 -17.18
CA ARG A 96 -129.38 43.34 -17.43
C ARG A 96 -128.58 43.58 -16.15
N THR A 97 -129.22 43.78 -15.00
CA THR A 97 -128.51 43.91 -13.71
C THR A 97 -127.84 42.60 -13.29
N ASP A 98 -128.53 41.46 -13.45
CA ASP A 98 -127.98 40.15 -13.09
C ASP A 98 -126.77 39.78 -13.97
N ILE A 99 -126.85 40.07 -15.28
CA ILE A 99 -125.71 39.93 -16.21
C ILE A 99 -124.54 40.85 -15.80
N GLY A 100 -124.83 42.08 -15.37
CA GLY A 100 -123.80 43.00 -14.87
C GLY A 100 -123.05 42.45 -13.66
N VAL A 101 -123.79 41.93 -12.67
CA VAL A 101 -123.21 41.32 -11.45
C VAL A 101 -122.40 40.07 -11.79
N GLU A 102 -122.88 39.21 -12.70
CA GLU A 102 -122.11 38.04 -13.13
C GLU A 102 -120.81 38.41 -13.87
N VAL A 103 -120.85 39.42 -14.74
CA VAL A 103 -119.68 39.90 -15.48
C VAL A 103 -118.65 40.49 -14.53
N GLU A 104 -119.07 41.30 -13.55
CA GLU A 104 -118.18 41.82 -12.51
C GLU A 104 -117.56 40.69 -11.69
N LYS A 105 -118.34 39.70 -11.27
CA LYS A 105 -117.83 38.55 -10.52
C LYS A 105 -116.80 37.74 -11.32
N ARG A 106 -117.06 37.46 -12.60
CA ARG A 106 -116.07 36.78 -13.46
C ARG A 106 -114.80 37.62 -13.62
N SER A 107 -114.93 38.93 -13.80
CA SER A 107 -113.78 39.83 -13.88
C SER A 107 -112.95 39.82 -12.59
N THR A 108 -113.61 39.79 -11.41
CA THR A 108 -112.91 39.68 -10.12
C THR A 108 -112.25 38.32 -9.93
N ASP A 109 -112.91 37.23 -10.31
CA ASP A 109 -112.37 35.87 -10.20
C ASP A 109 -111.17 35.67 -11.13
N GLU A 110 -111.24 36.19 -12.37
CA GLU A 110 -110.11 36.20 -13.30
C GLU A 110 -108.94 37.06 -12.79
N ALA A 111 -109.23 38.23 -12.20
CA ALA A 111 -108.20 39.07 -11.61
C ALA A 111 -107.53 38.38 -10.41
N LEU A 112 -108.30 37.69 -9.57
CA LEU A 112 -107.80 36.90 -8.45
C LEU A 112 -106.92 35.74 -8.95
N GLN A 113 -107.36 35.01 -9.97
CA GLN A 113 -106.59 33.91 -10.55
C GLN A 113 -105.27 34.39 -11.17
N ARG A 114 -105.29 35.51 -11.90
CA ARG A 114 -104.07 36.14 -12.44
C ARG A 114 -103.12 36.56 -11.32
N SER A 115 -103.65 37.14 -10.23
CA SER A 115 -102.87 37.51 -9.05
C SER A 115 -102.24 36.29 -8.37
N GLN A 116 -103.02 35.21 -8.17
CA GLN A 116 -102.53 33.96 -7.59
C GLN A 116 -101.44 33.30 -8.44
N HIS A 117 -101.62 33.29 -9.77
CA HIS A 117 -100.62 32.74 -10.68
C HIS A 117 -99.32 33.55 -10.63
N LEU A 118 -99.40 34.88 -10.67
CA LEU A 118 -98.24 35.75 -10.53
C LEU A 118 -97.55 35.54 -9.17
N HIS A 119 -98.32 35.40 -8.09
CA HIS A 119 -97.78 35.13 -6.76
C HIS A 119 -97.01 33.80 -6.72
N GLN A 120 -97.59 32.72 -7.27
CA GLN A 120 -96.93 31.42 -7.36
C GLN A 120 -95.66 31.46 -8.21
N GLU A 121 -95.68 32.18 -9.34
CA GLU A 121 -94.49 32.34 -10.18
C GLU A 121 -93.39 33.11 -9.45
N MET A 122 -93.75 34.17 -8.72
CA MET A 122 -92.80 34.93 -7.90
C MET A 122 -92.25 34.11 -6.74
N GLU A 123 -93.07 33.30 -6.07
CA GLU A 123 -92.60 32.35 -5.05
C GLU A 123 -91.65 31.30 -5.64
N ALA A 124 -91.96 30.74 -6.81
CA ALA A 124 -91.11 29.77 -7.49
C ALA A 124 -89.75 30.38 -7.85
N ARG A 125 -89.74 31.58 -8.44
CA ARG A 125 -88.52 32.33 -8.75
C ARG A 125 -87.73 32.68 -7.49
N TYR A 126 -88.41 33.06 -6.41
CA TYR A 126 -87.78 33.34 -5.13
C TYR A 126 -87.07 32.09 -4.58
N ARG A 127 -87.75 30.94 -4.54
CA ARG A 127 -87.15 29.66 -4.11
C ARG A 127 -85.95 29.27 -4.96
N GLU A 128 -86.05 29.41 -6.29
CA GLU A 128 -84.95 29.12 -7.20
C GLU A 128 -83.74 30.04 -6.94
N GLN A 129 -83.98 31.34 -6.73
CA GLN A 129 -82.92 32.29 -6.40
C GLN A 129 -82.29 32.00 -5.03
N THR A 130 -83.09 31.64 -4.02
CA THR A 130 -82.57 31.21 -2.72
C THR A 130 -81.68 29.98 -2.86
N PHE A 131 -82.11 28.98 -3.64
CA PHE A 131 -81.31 27.79 -3.89
C PHE A 131 -79.98 28.11 -4.59
N LYS A 132 -79.99 28.94 -5.65
CA LYS A 132 -78.77 29.37 -6.34
C LYS A 132 -77.83 30.15 -5.42
N LEU A 133 -78.40 30.97 -4.54
CA LEU A 133 -77.63 31.73 -3.55
C LEU A 133 -76.96 30.78 -2.54
N GLU A 134 -77.69 29.79 -2.03
CA GLU A 134 -77.17 28.76 -1.13
C GLU A 134 -76.04 27.95 -1.79
N GLU A 135 -76.24 27.49 -3.03
CA GLU A 135 -75.22 26.79 -3.82
C GLU A 135 -73.97 27.65 -4.01
N SER A 136 -74.13 28.93 -4.34
CA SER A 136 -73.01 29.86 -4.45
C SER A 136 -72.29 30.05 -3.11
N TYR A 137 -73.00 30.10 -1.98
CA TYR A 137 -72.38 30.19 -0.65
C TYR A 137 -71.58 28.93 -0.31
N GLU A 138 -72.08 27.75 -0.66
CA GLU A 138 -71.34 26.50 -0.48
C GLU A 138 -70.08 26.46 -1.35
N HIS A 139 -70.17 26.94 -2.60
CA HIS A 139 -69.02 27.02 -3.50
C HIS A 139 -67.94 27.98 -2.97
N VAL A 140 -68.34 29.15 -2.44
CA VAL A 140 -67.40 30.09 -1.80
C VAL A 140 -66.71 29.44 -0.59
N LYS A 141 -67.46 28.73 0.27
CA LYS A 141 -66.87 28.01 1.41
C LYS A 141 -65.89 26.93 0.97
N ALA A 142 -66.19 26.20 -0.10
CA ALA A 142 -65.29 25.19 -0.65
C ALA A 142 -63.99 25.82 -1.18
N LEU A 143 -64.09 26.92 -1.92
CA LEU A 143 -62.92 27.67 -2.41
C LEU A 143 -62.08 28.25 -1.26
N ASP A 144 -62.71 28.77 -0.20
CA ASP A 144 -61.99 29.27 0.98
C ASP A 144 -61.22 28.15 1.70
N ALA A 145 -61.80 26.95 1.78
CA ALA A 145 -61.13 25.77 2.32
C ALA A 145 -59.92 25.37 1.45
N GLU A 146 -60.08 25.35 0.13
CA GLU A 146 -58.99 25.06 -0.81
C GLU A 146 -57.85 26.09 -0.70
N ILE A 147 -58.18 27.39 -0.66
CA ILE A 147 -57.21 28.47 -0.45
C ILE A 147 -56.43 28.26 0.86
N THR A 148 -57.10 27.81 1.92
CA THR A 148 -56.47 27.56 3.22
C THR A 148 -55.51 26.37 3.17
N VAL A 149 -55.89 25.29 2.49
CA VAL A 149 -55.02 24.12 2.27
C VAL A 149 -53.82 24.50 1.41
N LEU A 150 -54.03 25.24 0.32
CA LEU A 150 -52.95 25.69 -0.56
C LEU A 150 -51.97 26.62 0.16
N LYS A 151 -52.44 27.53 1.01
CA LYS A 151 -51.58 28.37 1.87
C LYS A 151 -50.72 27.53 2.81
N THR A 152 -51.31 26.51 3.41
CA THR A 152 -50.59 25.59 4.32
C THR A 152 -49.52 24.81 3.55
N ASN A 153 -49.88 24.25 2.39
CA ASN A 153 -48.96 23.50 1.53
C ASN A 153 -47.82 24.37 1.01
N LEU A 154 -48.10 25.61 0.61
CA LEU A 154 -47.08 26.55 0.16
C LEU A 154 -46.09 26.89 1.29
N SER A 155 -46.58 27.07 2.51
CA SER A 155 -45.76 27.30 3.70
C SER A 155 -44.88 26.08 4.02
N SER A 156 -45.44 24.86 3.97
CA SER A 156 -44.67 23.64 4.20
C SER A 156 -43.59 23.43 3.14
N GLU A 157 -43.94 23.61 1.86
CA GLU A 157 -42.99 23.51 0.75
C GLU A 157 -41.86 24.55 0.89
N THR A 158 -42.19 25.79 1.21
CA THR A 158 -41.20 26.85 1.44
C THR A 158 -40.23 26.47 2.57
N ASN A 159 -40.73 25.86 3.64
CA ASN A 159 -39.90 25.42 4.76
C ASN A 159 -39.02 24.21 4.39
N ILE A 160 -39.53 23.26 3.61
CA ILE A 160 -38.76 22.12 3.10
C ILE A 160 -37.63 22.65 2.20
N ARG A 161 -37.95 23.52 1.24
CA ARG A 161 -36.98 24.13 0.33
C ARG A 161 -35.87 24.87 1.07
N LYS A 162 -36.22 25.65 2.10
CA LYS A 162 -35.24 26.33 2.96
C LYS A 162 -34.32 25.36 3.71
N LYS A 163 -34.84 24.21 4.17
CA LYS A 163 -34.03 23.19 4.83
C LYS A 163 -33.10 22.50 3.84
N GLU A 164 -33.61 22.17 2.66
CA GLU A 164 -32.83 21.56 1.58
C GLU A 164 -31.71 22.47 1.09
N GLU A 165 -31.98 23.76 0.90
CA GLU A 165 -30.97 24.74 0.48
C GLU A 165 -29.85 24.89 1.51
N LYS A 166 -30.20 24.89 2.81
CA LYS A 166 -29.21 24.84 3.89
C LYS A 166 -28.39 23.56 3.85
N ALA A 167 -29.03 22.40 3.70
CA ALA A 167 -28.34 21.11 3.63
C ALA A 167 -27.39 21.06 2.42
N ARG A 168 -27.83 21.56 1.27
CA ARG A 168 -27.02 21.69 0.06
C ARG A 168 -25.81 22.60 0.30
N SER A 169 -25.98 23.76 0.92
CA SER A 169 -24.87 24.66 1.25
C SER A 169 -23.85 24.00 2.17
N THR A 170 -24.31 23.27 3.19
CA THR A 170 -23.42 22.50 4.10
C THR A 170 -22.64 21.45 3.32
N LEU A 171 -23.31 20.67 2.47
CA LEU A 171 -22.65 19.63 1.65
C LEU A 171 -21.65 20.24 0.67
N GLU A 172 -21.96 21.38 0.04
CA GLU A 172 -21.03 22.09 -0.83
C GLU A 172 -19.77 22.55 -0.06
N HIS A 173 -19.95 23.01 1.18
CA HIS A 173 -18.83 23.39 2.05
C HIS A 173 -17.97 22.18 2.45
N GLU A 174 -18.58 21.08 2.88
CA GLU A 174 -17.88 19.84 3.23
C GLU A 174 -17.12 19.26 2.03
N LEU A 175 -17.73 19.29 0.84
CA LEU A 175 -17.10 18.84 -0.39
C LEU A 175 -15.88 19.70 -0.74
N ALA A 176 -15.97 21.03 -0.58
CA ALA A 176 -14.84 21.93 -0.77
C ALA A 176 -13.70 21.66 0.23
N GLN A 177 -14.03 21.40 1.51
CA GLN A 177 -13.05 21.02 2.52
C GLN A 177 -12.37 19.68 2.18
N LEU A 178 -13.14 18.67 1.78
CA LEU A 178 -12.61 17.35 1.40
C LEU A 178 -11.69 17.43 0.18
N ARG A 179 -12.05 18.23 -0.83
CA ARG A 179 -11.18 18.48 -1.99
C ARG A 179 -9.86 19.09 -1.58
N LYS A 180 -9.89 20.13 -0.74
CA LYS A 180 -8.67 20.77 -0.22
C LYS A 180 -7.82 19.80 0.60
N ALA A 181 -8.43 19.04 1.51
CA ALA A 181 -7.74 18.04 2.32
C ALA A 181 -7.08 16.96 1.45
N HIS A 182 -7.76 16.52 0.40
CA HIS A 182 -7.21 15.57 -0.57
C HIS A 182 -6.03 16.16 -1.36
N GLU A 183 -6.11 17.41 -1.82
CA GLU A 183 -5.00 18.10 -2.50
C GLU A 183 -3.78 18.28 -1.58
N ASP A 184 -4.01 18.66 -0.32
CA ASP A 184 -2.95 18.80 0.68
C ASP A 184 -2.31 17.43 1.02
N ALA A 185 -3.11 16.38 1.15
CA ALA A 185 -2.63 15.00 1.36
C ALA A 185 -1.81 14.51 0.16
N ARG A 186 -2.26 14.77 -1.07
CA ARG A 186 -1.52 14.43 -2.29
C ARG A 186 -0.19 15.17 -2.35
N ARG A 187 -0.18 16.48 -2.08
CA ARG A 187 1.03 17.30 -2.09
C ARG A 187 2.05 16.84 -1.05
N THR A 188 1.59 16.51 0.16
CA THR A 188 2.47 16.02 1.24
C THR A 188 3.02 14.63 0.91
N PHE A 189 2.23 13.74 0.32
CA PHE A 189 2.69 12.44 -0.16
C PHE A 189 3.76 12.58 -1.26
N ASP A 190 3.50 13.40 -2.29
CA ASP A 190 4.45 13.64 -3.37
C ASP A 190 5.77 14.23 -2.86
N GLN A 191 5.70 15.11 -1.85
CA GLN A 191 6.89 15.66 -1.20
C GLN A 191 7.67 14.59 -0.43
N ARG A 192 6.99 13.77 0.38
CA ARG A 192 7.63 12.64 1.09
C ARG A 192 8.30 11.67 0.13
N LEU A 193 7.63 11.32 -0.97
CA LEU A 193 8.18 10.43 -1.98
C LEU A 193 9.47 11.00 -2.60
N LYS A 194 9.50 12.30 -2.90
CA LYS A 194 10.71 12.97 -3.40
C LYS A 194 11.84 12.97 -2.37
N ASP A 195 11.53 13.21 -1.11
CA ASP A 195 12.52 13.24 -0.03
C ASP A 195 13.07 11.83 0.25
N GLU A 196 12.22 10.80 0.25
CA GLU A 196 12.64 9.40 0.34
C GLU A 196 13.51 8.97 -0.85
N GLN A 197 13.14 9.35 -2.08
CA GLN A 197 13.97 9.07 -3.27
C GLN A 197 15.36 9.72 -3.16
N ARG A 198 15.43 10.98 -2.71
CA ARG A 198 16.72 11.66 -2.46
C ARG A 198 17.53 10.93 -1.39
N HIS A 199 16.88 10.57 -0.28
CA HIS A 199 17.55 9.86 0.80
C HIS A 199 18.09 8.48 0.38
N MET A 200 17.34 7.72 -0.43
CA MET A 200 17.81 6.46 -1.00
C MET A 200 19.00 6.65 -1.94
N LEU A 201 18.99 7.69 -2.78
CA LEU A 201 20.12 8.01 -3.66
C LEU A 201 21.37 8.41 -2.87
N GLU A 202 21.22 9.19 -1.80
CA GLU A 202 22.33 9.55 -0.91
C GLU A 202 22.91 8.33 -0.19
N THR A 203 22.04 7.42 0.27
CA THR A 203 22.44 6.17 0.92
C THR A 203 23.17 5.27 -0.07
N LEU A 204 22.63 5.10 -1.28
CA LEU A 204 23.27 4.33 -2.34
C LEU A 204 24.65 4.92 -2.70
N ALA A 205 24.77 6.24 -2.81
CA ALA A 205 26.05 6.89 -3.10
C ALA A 205 27.09 6.64 -2.00
N LYS A 206 26.70 6.61 -0.72
CA LYS A 206 27.59 6.25 0.40
C LYS A 206 28.04 4.78 0.30
N GLU A 207 27.11 3.87 0.09
CA GLU A 207 27.41 2.43 -0.08
C GLU A 207 28.30 2.16 -1.30
N GLU A 208 28.14 2.91 -2.39
CA GLU A 208 29.02 2.83 -3.56
C GLU A 208 30.45 3.29 -3.25
N VAL A 209 30.60 4.36 -2.46
CA VAL A 209 31.92 4.82 -2.00
C VAL A 209 32.58 3.76 -1.12
N ASP A 210 31.84 3.19 -0.17
CA ASP A 210 32.35 2.14 0.72
C ASP A 210 32.71 0.87 -0.06
N THR A 211 31.88 0.47 -1.03
CA THR A 211 32.17 -0.66 -1.92
C THR A 211 33.46 -0.44 -2.71
N ARG A 212 33.70 0.78 -3.22
CA ARG A 212 34.98 1.12 -3.89
C ARG A 212 36.15 1.08 -2.91
N TYR A 213 35.98 1.60 -1.70
CA TYR A 213 37.00 1.55 -0.66
C TYR A 213 37.40 0.11 -0.33
N TYR A 214 36.43 -0.77 -0.05
CA TYR A 214 36.71 -2.17 0.25
C TYR A 214 37.30 -2.93 -0.94
N ARG A 215 36.88 -2.63 -2.18
CA ARG A 215 37.50 -3.20 -3.39
C ARG A 215 38.97 -2.82 -3.49
N ASN A 216 39.30 -1.54 -3.32
CA ASN A 216 40.68 -1.06 -3.35
C ASN A 216 41.52 -1.65 -2.21
N ALA A 217 40.95 -1.77 -1.01
CA ALA A 217 41.61 -2.41 0.12
C ALA A 217 41.91 -3.90 -0.15
N LEU A 218 40.96 -4.63 -0.74
CA LEU A 218 41.15 -6.03 -1.15
C LEU A 218 42.25 -6.16 -2.22
N GLU A 219 42.28 -5.26 -3.20
CA GLU A 219 43.33 -5.25 -4.23
C GLU A 219 44.71 -5.02 -3.62
N LYS A 220 44.85 -4.06 -2.70
CA LYS A 220 46.09 -3.83 -1.96
C LYS A 220 46.54 -5.05 -1.16
N VAL A 221 45.61 -5.72 -0.45
CA VAL A 221 45.92 -6.95 0.30
C VAL A 221 46.37 -8.06 -0.65
N ARG A 222 45.74 -8.20 -1.82
CA ARG A 222 46.16 -9.18 -2.84
C ARG A 222 47.55 -8.88 -3.39
N GLU A 223 47.87 -7.62 -3.66
CA GLU A 223 49.22 -7.22 -4.09
C GLU A 223 50.27 -7.50 -3.02
N GLU A 224 49.99 -7.16 -1.75
CA GLU A 224 50.89 -7.45 -0.63
C GLU A 224 51.07 -8.95 -0.41
N ALA A 225 49.99 -9.74 -0.53
CA ALA A 225 50.06 -11.20 -0.47
C ALA A 225 50.91 -11.76 -1.61
N GLY A 226 50.72 -11.30 -2.85
CA GLY A 226 51.52 -11.72 -4.01
C GLY A 226 53.01 -11.37 -3.86
N LYS A 227 53.33 -10.17 -3.32
CA LYS A 227 54.72 -9.79 -2.99
C LYS A 227 55.32 -10.72 -1.94
N LYS A 228 54.63 -10.95 -0.83
CA LYS A 228 55.08 -11.87 0.23
C LYS A 228 55.26 -13.30 -0.28
N GLU A 229 54.34 -13.80 -1.09
CA GLU A 229 54.44 -15.13 -1.71
C GLU A 229 55.69 -15.22 -2.61
N SER A 230 55.98 -14.20 -3.41
CA SER A 230 57.18 -14.15 -4.24
C SER A 230 58.48 -14.09 -3.42
N GLU A 231 58.49 -13.33 -2.33
CA GLU A 231 59.63 -13.24 -1.40
C GLU A 231 59.89 -14.57 -0.68
N LEU A 232 58.84 -15.19 -0.15
CA LEU A 232 58.93 -16.51 0.50
C LEU A 232 59.39 -17.59 -0.49
N THR A 233 58.88 -17.56 -1.72
CA THR A 233 59.31 -18.51 -2.78
C THR A 233 60.81 -18.35 -3.07
N ARG A 234 61.30 -17.10 -3.15
CA ARG A 234 62.73 -16.82 -3.33
C ARG A 234 63.55 -17.31 -2.14
N GLU A 235 63.11 -17.05 -0.91
CA GLU A 235 63.78 -17.51 0.30
C GLU A 235 63.86 -19.05 0.37
N ILE A 236 62.77 -19.74 0.01
CA ILE A 236 62.74 -21.21 -0.08
C ILE A 236 63.81 -21.71 -1.06
N HIS A 237 63.91 -21.13 -2.26
CA HIS A 237 64.94 -21.52 -3.23
C HIS A 237 66.37 -21.24 -2.74
N ASP A 238 66.60 -20.10 -2.09
CA ASP A 238 67.90 -19.76 -1.50
C ASP A 238 68.29 -20.75 -0.38
N LEU A 239 67.33 -21.11 0.47
CA LEU A 239 67.53 -22.10 1.54
C LEU A 239 67.79 -23.50 0.97
N GLN A 240 67.03 -23.93 -0.03
CA GLN A 240 67.27 -25.19 -0.74
C GLN A 240 68.68 -25.24 -1.35
N ALA A 241 69.12 -24.16 -2.00
CA ALA A 241 70.47 -24.07 -2.57
C ALA A 241 71.56 -24.06 -1.49
N ARG A 242 71.31 -23.48 -0.31
CA ARG A 242 72.22 -23.55 0.85
C ARG A 242 72.27 -24.96 1.44
N MET A 243 71.13 -25.64 1.55
CA MET A 243 71.06 -27.03 2.01
C MET A 243 71.83 -27.96 1.08
N ALA A 244 71.56 -27.91 -0.23
CA ALA A 244 72.26 -28.74 -1.22
C ALA A 244 73.79 -28.55 -1.16
N ARG A 245 74.27 -27.32 -1.02
CA ARG A 245 75.72 -27.04 -0.82
C ARG A 245 76.28 -27.65 0.46
N LYS A 246 75.52 -27.60 1.56
CA LYS A 246 75.91 -28.24 2.83
C LYS A 246 75.93 -29.77 2.71
N ASP A 247 74.95 -30.36 2.02
CA ASP A 247 74.87 -31.80 1.82
C ASP A 247 76.07 -32.33 1.02
N VAL A 248 76.41 -31.68 -0.10
CA VAL A 248 77.63 -32.01 -0.88
C VAL A 248 78.90 -31.88 -0.03
N LYS A 249 78.99 -30.83 0.79
CA LYS A 249 80.14 -30.65 1.70
C LYS A 249 80.20 -31.76 2.74
N ASN A 250 79.07 -32.15 3.33
CA ASN A 250 79.00 -33.24 4.30
C ASN A 250 79.40 -34.58 3.66
N GLU A 251 78.94 -34.87 2.44
CA GLU A 251 79.34 -36.07 1.69
C GLU A 251 80.84 -36.08 1.42
N THR A 252 81.41 -34.95 1.00
CA THR A 252 82.85 -34.79 0.77
C THR A 252 83.64 -35.04 2.05
N LEU A 253 83.26 -34.40 3.16
CA LEU A 253 83.89 -34.60 4.48
C LEU A 253 83.77 -36.05 4.94
N LYS A 254 82.62 -36.69 4.73
CA LYS A 254 82.41 -38.11 5.07
C LYS A 254 83.32 -39.02 4.24
N SER A 255 83.53 -38.72 2.96
CA SER A 255 84.47 -39.45 2.11
C SER A 255 85.92 -39.24 2.54
N GLN A 256 86.31 -38.02 2.89
CA GLN A 256 87.64 -37.71 3.43
C GLN A 256 87.90 -38.44 4.74
N LEU A 257 86.93 -38.43 5.66
CA LEU A 257 87.01 -39.13 6.94
C LEU A 257 87.23 -40.62 6.73
N LYS A 258 86.46 -41.27 5.84
CA LYS A 258 86.68 -42.68 5.47
C LYS A 258 88.09 -42.93 4.91
N SER A 259 88.58 -42.05 4.04
CA SER A 259 89.94 -42.16 3.49
C SER A 259 91.00 -42.08 4.61
N GLN A 260 90.86 -41.11 5.52
CA GLN A 260 91.76 -40.96 6.67
C GLN A 260 91.68 -42.14 7.64
N GLU A 261 90.50 -42.71 7.87
CA GLU A 261 90.32 -43.94 8.65
C GLU A 261 91.08 -45.11 8.02
N THR A 262 91.01 -45.28 6.68
CA THR A 262 91.77 -46.33 5.98
C THR A 262 93.28 -46.12 6.05
N GLU A 263 93.75 -44.87 5.95
CA GLU A 263 95.16 -44.53 6.08
C GLU A 263 95.67 -44.77 7.51
N LEU A 264 94.91 -44.37 8.53
CA LEU A 264 95.22 -44.67 9.93
C LEU A 264 95.29 -46.17 10.20
N LEU A 265 94.38 -46.95 9.61
CA LEU A 265 94.40 -48.41 9.73
C LEU A 265 95.69 -48.98 9.10
N LYS A 266 96.07 -48.47 7.92
CA LYS A 266 97.32 -48.86 7.24
C LYS A 266 98.54 -48.50 8.07
N MET A 267 98.62 -47.27 8.59
CA MET A 267 99.70 -46.81 9.48
C MET A 267 99.79 -47.63 10.77
N ARG A 268 98.66 -48.05 11.35
CA ARG A 268 98.65 -48.97 12.50
C ARG A 268 99.18 -50.35 12.14
N GLN A 269 98.83 -50.89 10.97
CA GLN A 269 99.37 -52.17 10.49
C GLN A 269 100.87 -52.07 10.22
N GLU A 270 101.31 -51.04 9.50
CA GLU A 270 102.73 -50.75 9.24
C GLU A 270 103.51 -50.57 10.54
N GLY A 271 102.98 -49.80 11.50
CA GLY A 271 103.57 -49.63 12.83
C GLY A 271 103.71 -50.95 13.59
N ALA A 272 102.71 -51.84 13.52
CA ALA A 272 102.80 -53.17 14.12
C ALA A 272 103.85 -54.07 13.45
N VAL A 273 104.04 -53.95 12.13
CA VAL A 273 105.10 -54.65 11.38
C VAL A 273 106.48 -54.11 11.77
N LEU A 274 106.66 -52.80 11.73
CA LEU A 274 107.90 -52.12 12.14
C LEU A 274 108.30 -52.49 13.58
N GLN A 275 107.35 -52.54 14.51
CA GLN A 275 107.62 -52.95 15.88
C GLN A 275 108.12 -54.40 15.99
N ARG A 276 107.55 -55.32 15.19
CA ARG A 276 108.03 -56.71 15.12
C ARG A 276 109.43 -56.79 14.52
N ASP A 277 109.69 -56.07 13.43
CA ASP A 277 110.99 -56.03 12.77
C ASP A 277 112.07 -55.42 13.67
N MET A 278 111.76 -54.33 14.39
CA MET A 278 112.63 -53.74 15.41
C MET A 278 112.96 -54.74 16.53
N THR A 279 111.97 -55.49 17.01
CA THR A 279 112.19 -56.53 18.03
C THR A 279 113.10 -57.65 17.50
N LYS A 280 112.95 -58.02 16.22
CA LYS A 280 113.80 -59.00 15.54
C LYS A 280 115.23 -58.49 15.31
N MET A 281 115.41 -57.25 14.87
CA MET A 281 116.73 -56.64 14.74
C MET A 281 117.43 -56.50 16.09
N ASN A 282 116.72 -56.09 17.14
CA ASN A 282 117.28 -56.00 18.49
C ASN A 282 117.76 -57.38 18.99
N SER A 283 117.00 -58.45 18.74
CA SER A 283 117.44 -59.81 19.10
C SER A 283 118.63 -60.29 18.27
N GLN A 284 118.69 -59.97 16.98
CA GLN A 284 119.85 -60.23 16.12
C GLN A 284 121.10 -59.48 16.57
N LEU A 285 120.96 -58.20 16.92
CA LEU A 285 122.05 -57.36 17.42
C LEU A 285 122.61 -57.92 18.72
N LEU A 286 121.75 -58.35 19.66
CA LEU A 286 122.17 -59.03 20.88
C LEU A 286 122.93 -60.34 20.59
N ALA A 287 122.50 -61.11 19.59
CA ALA A 287 123.17 -62.33 19.19
C ALA A 287 124.58 -62.06 18.61
N GLU A 288 124.73 -61.08 17.71
CA GLU A 288 126.03 -60.68 17.18
C GLU A 288 126.92 -60.06 18.26
N LEU A 289 126.38 -59.25 19.19
CA LEU A 289 127.15 -58.69 20.31
C LEU A 289 127.72 -59.80 21.21
N ASN A 290 126.94 -60.84 21.49
CA ASN A 290 127.41 -62.01 22.24
C ASN A 290 128.51 -62.78 21.48
N LYS A 291 128.39 -62.90 20.16
CA LYS A 291 129.40 -63.52 19.30
C LYS A 291 130.70 -62.72 19.27
N THR A 292 130.62 -61.39 19.15
CA THR A 292 131.76 -60.48 19.24
C THR A 292 132.48 -60.63 20.58
N LYS A 293 131.75 -60.66 21.70
CA LYS A 293 132.33 -60.91 23.02
C LYS A 293 133.12 -62.24 23.08
N ARG A 294 132.57 -63.32 22.52
CA ARG A 294 133.27 -64.62 22.45
C ARG A 294 134.55 -64.54 21.62
N LEU A 295 134.51 -63.83 20.47
CA LEU A 295 135.68 -63.64 19.61
C LEU A 295 136.75 -62.77 20.29
N GLU A 296 136.38 -61.71 20.98
CA GLU A 296 137.29 -60.89 21.78
C GLU A 296 137.99 -61.71 22.88
N THR A 297 137.24 -62.61 23.53
CA THR A 297 137.80 -63.52 24.55
C THR A 297 138.86 -64.44 23.93
N LYS A 298 138.55 -65.04 22.78
CA LYS A 298 139.48 -65.87 21.99
C LYS A 298 140.72 -65.09 21.53
N LEU A 299 140.56 -63.83 21.15
CA LEU A 299 141.66 -62.98 20.69
C LEU A 299 142.63 -62.67 21.84
N LYS A 300 142.12 -62.44 23.06
CA LYS A 300 142.94 -62.28 24.26
C LYS A 300 143.74 -63.54 24.58
N GLU A 301 143.13 -64.71 24.52
CA GLU A 301 143.81 -66.01 24.73
C GLU A 301 144.98 -66.17 23.73
N LEU A 302 144.73 -65.91 22.44
CA LEU A 302 145.77 -65.98 21.41
C LEU A 302 146.91 -64.95 21.61
N GLN A 303 146.59 -63.74 22.10
CA GLN A 303 147.61 -62.73 22.41
C GLN A 303 148.51 -63.17 23.59
N GLU A 304 147.97 -63.83 24.61
CA GLU A 304 148.77 -64.39 25.70
C GLU A 304 149.72 -65.50 25.21
N ASP A 305 149.22 -66.39 24.33
CA ASP A 305 150.03 -67.45 23.73
C ASP A 305 151.17 -66.89 22.87
N ILE A 306 150.91 -65.85 22.06
CA ILE A 306 151.94 -65.15 21.29
C ILE A 306 153.00 -64.55 22.21
N ARG A 307 152.60 -63.94 23.34
CA ARG A 307 153.54 -63.39 24.33
C ARG A 307 154.47 -64.46 24.90
N ARG A 308 153.91 -65.61 25.31
CA ARG A 308 154.70 -66.75 25.82
C ARG A 308 155.67 -67.28 24.76
N ASN A 309 155.23 -67.36 23.50
CA ASN A 309 156.07 -67.86 22.42
C ASN A 309 157.21 -66.89 22.06
N ASN A 310 156.93 -65.58 21.99
CA ASN A 310 157.97 -64.56 21.78
C ASN A 310 159.02 -64.56 22.89
N GLN A 311 158.62 -64.77 24.14
CA GLN A 311 159.54 -64.83 25.27
C GLN A 311 160.48 -66.05 25.17
N LYS A 312 159.98 -67.21 24.72
CA LYS A 312 160.81 -68.38 24.39
C LYS A 312 161.80 -68.08 23.27
N ASN A 313 161.36 -67.37 22.23
CA ASN A 313 162.18 -67.07 21.05
C ASN A 313 163.34 -66.10 21.39
N ILE A 314 163.11 -65.11 22.25
CA ILE A 314 164.14 -64.17 22.74
C ILE A 314 165.22 -64.91 23.55
N SER A 315 164.84 -65.86 24.41
CA SER A 315 165.81 -66.69 25.13
C SER A 315 166.69 -67.51 24.17
N TYR A 316 166.09 -68.09 23.12
CA TYR A 316 166.81 -68.89 22.12
C TYR A 316 167.81 -68.05 21.29
N THR A 317 167.42 -66.84 20.91
CA THR A 317 168.28 -65.93 20.12
C THR A 317 169.49 -65.40 20.92
N ASN A 318 169.32 -65.15 22.22
CA ASN A 318 170.43 -64.74 23.08
C ASN A 318 171.49 -65.83 23.27
N GLU A 319 171.10 -67.11 23.35
CA GLU A 319 172.06 -68.22 23.38
C GLU A 319 172.81 -68.37 22.05
N ALA A 320 172.13 -68.17 20.91
CA ALA A 320 172.75 -68.21 19.59
C ALA A 320 173.79 -67.09 19.39
N ALA A 321 173.50 -65.86 19.81
CA ALA A 321 174.41 -64.72 19.69
C ALA A 321 175.72 -64.90 20.48
N LYS A 322 175.67 -65.58 21.65
CA LYS A 322 176.88 -65.92 22.41
C LYS A 322 177.80 -66.90 21.68
N ARG A 323 177.25 -67.85 20.92
CA ARG A 323 178.04 -68.79 20.10
C ARG A 323 178.68 -68.11 18.88
N ASP A 324 177.96 -67.21 18.21
CA ASP A 324 178.47 -66.50 17.02
C ASP A 324 179.68 -65.62 17.35
N ASN A 325 179.63 -64.88 18.47
CA ASN A 325 180.74 -64.03 18.89
C ASN A 325 182.03 -64.81 19.22
N LEU A 326 181.92 -66.04 19.73
CA LEU A 326 183.07 -66.89 20.02
C LEU A 326 183.76 -67.37 18.72
N LEU A 327 182.99 -67.67 17.68
CA LEU A 327 183.50 -68.11 16.38
C LEU A 327 184.19 -66.97 15.61
N ARG A 328 183.68 -65.73 15.71
CA ARG A 328 184.31 -64.55 15.09
C ARG A 328 185.71 -64.26 15.63
N ALA A 329 185.95 -64.45 16.92
CA ALA A 329 187.26 -64.28 17.53
C ALA A 329 188.30 -65.27 16.98
N GLN A 330 187.89 -66.52 16.71
CA GLN A 330 188.76 -67.56 16.15
C GLN A 330 189.08 -67.33 14.66
N LEU A 331 188.18 -66.70 13.90
CA LEU A 331 188.39 -66.39 12.48
C LEU A 331 189.47 -65.31 12.28
N MET A 332 189.43 -64.27 13.11
CA MET A 332 190.35 -63.12 13.00
C MET A 332 191.81 -63.53 13.25
N GLU A 333 192.04 -64.49 14.15
CA GLU A 333 193.38 -65.05 14.44
C GLU A 333 193.94 -65.87 13.27
N LYS A 334 193.07 -66.49 12.44
CA LYS A 334 193.46 -67.25 11.25
C LYS A 334 193.78 -66.33 10.06
N GLU A 335 193.06 -65.22 9.90
CA GLU A 335 193.29 -64.24 8.83
C GLU A 335 194.67 -63.55 8.96
N GLU A 336 195.10 -63.21 10.18
CA GLU A 336 196.43 -62.63 10.42
C GLU A 336 197.59 -63.56 10.01
N MET A 337 197.41 -64.88 10.12
CA MET A 337 198.41 -65.85 9.68
C MET A 337 198.49 -65.96 8.15
N LEU A 338 197.38 -65.76 7.43
CA LEU A 338 197.32 -65.87 5.97
C LEU A 338 198.11 -64.74 5.28
N VAL A 339 197.93 -63.50 5.76
CA VAL A 339 198.60 -62.31 5.20
C VAL A 339 200.12 -62.40 5.28
N ARG A 340 200.66 -63.01 6.35
CA ARG A 340 202.12 -63.23 6.49
C ARG A 340 202.66 -64.26 5.49
N ALA A 341 201.84 -65.21 5.04
CA ALA A 341 202.23 -66.21 4.06
C ALA A 341 202.26 -65.64 2.63
N GLU A 342 201.28 -64.80 2.27
CA GLU A 342 201.22 -64.12 0.97
C GLU A 342 202.41 -63.19 0.74
N ALA A 343 202.89 -62.50 1.79
CA ALA A 343 204.11 -61.69 1.75
C ALA A 343 205.37 -62.49 1.37
N LYS A 344 205.38 -63.81 1.59
CA LYS A 344 206.53 -64.68 1.29
C LYS A 344 206.53 -65.19 -0.15
N ILE A 345 205.34 -65.54 -0.68
CA ILE A 345 205.15 -66.04 -2.05
C ILE A 345 205.47 -64.94 -3.08
N ASN A 346 204.96 -63.72 -2.88
CA ASN A 346 205.21 -62.58 -3.76
C ASN A 346 206.71 -62.23 -3.91
N SER A 347 207.52 -62.51 -2.87
CA SER A 347 208.97 -62.28 -2.91
C SER A 347 209.75 -63.31 -3.73
N LEU A 348 209.20 -64.51 -3.91
CA LEU A 348 209.80 -65.60 -4.66
C LEU A 348 209.46 -65.50 -6.14
N GLU A 349 208.24 -65.11 -6.47
CA GLU A 349 207.79 -64.91 -7.86
C GLU A 349 208.61 -63.85 -8.60
N LYS A 350 208.90 -62.71 -7.95
CA LYS A 350 209.73 -61.67 -8.57
C LYS A 350 211.18 -62.09 -8.81
N ARG A 351 211.69 -63.02 -8.00
CA ARG A 351 213.05 -63.57 -8.17
C ARG A 351 213.14 -64.54 -9.35
N LEU A 352 212.04 -65.24 -9.64
CA LEU A 352 211.92 -66.13 -10.80
C LEU A 352 211.93 -65.34 -12.11
N ILE A 353 211.18 -64.23 -12.15
CA ILE A 353 211.08 -63.36 -13.34
C ILE A 353 212.45 -62.76 -13.73
N SER A 354 213.31 -62.45 -12.75
CA SER A 354 214.67 -61.94 -13.02
C SER A 354 215.62 -63.00 -13.57
N GLY A 355 215.34 -64.30 -13.44
CA GLY A 355 216.13 -65.38 -14.05
C GLY A 355 215.72 -65.68 -15.49
N ASP A 356 214.42 -65.59 -15.81
CA ASP A 356 213.90 -65.95 -17.12
C ASP A 356 214.26 -64.96 -18.24
N GLU A 357 214.50 -63.68 -17.93
CA GLU A 357 214.96 -62.70 -18.93
C GLU A 357 216.48 -62.78 -19.20
N GLU A 358 217.28 -63.29 -18.26
CA GLU A 358 218.71 -63.55 -18.47
C GLU A 358 218.93 -64.74 -19.44
N ILE A 359 218.02 -65.72 -19.45
CA ILE A 359 217.99 -66.79 -20.46
C ILE A 359 217.64 -66.23 -21.85
N ARG A 360 216.80 -65.19 -21.94
CA ARG A 360 216.44 -64.56 -23.21
C ARG A 360 217.61 -63.81 -23.87
N ARG A 361 218.69 -63.48 -23.12
CA ARG A 361 219.95 -62.95 -23.67
C ARG A 361 220.83 -64.01 -24.37
N LEU A 362 220.60 -65.31 -24.18
CA LEU A 362 221.52 -66.35 -24.66
C LEU A 362 221.08 -67.07 -25.95
N ASN A 363 219.83 -66.96 -26.39
CA ASN A 363 219.28 -67.78 -27.49
C ASN A 363 219.16 -67.10 -28.87
N SER A 364 219.60 -65.86 -29.07
CA SER A 364 219.56 -65.19 -30.38
C SER A 364 220.91 -64.69 -30.89
N ARG A 365 221.97 -65.49 -30.65
CA ARG A 365 223.06 -65.65 -31.63
C ARG A 365 222.66 -66.72 -32.65
N PHE A 366 221.71 -66.36 -33.50
CA PHE A 366 221.58 -66.76 -34.90
C PHE A 366 220.85 -65.63 -35.63
#